data_AF-A0A973GCZ9-F1
#
_entry.id   AF-A0A973GCZ9-F1
#
_cell.length_a   1.000
_cell.length_b   1.000
_cell.length_c   1.000
_cell.angle_alpha   90.00
_cell.angle_beta   90.00
_cell.angle_gamma   90.00
#
_symmetry.space_group_name_H-M   'P 1'
#
loop_
_entity.id
_entity.type
_entity.pdbx_description
1 polymer ?
#
loop_
_entity_poly.entity_id
_entity_poly.type
_entity_poly.pdbx_seq_one_letter_code
_entity_poly.pdbx_strand_id
1 'polypeptide(L)'
;MEADNTSAFNCRAITGGTAWSEHAYGRAIDLNPVENPYVVGDHVAPEAGRAYVDRPELPGVIHDGDVVVTAFAAAGWTWGGTWSSPVDYQHFSVTGR
;
A
#
# COMPACT_ATOMS: atom_id res chain seq x y z
N MET A 1 -7.23 2.60 -7.97
CA MET A 1 -7.49 1.98 -6.66
C MET A 1 -8.92 1.48 -6.55
N GLU A 2 -9.95 2.24 -6.97
CA GLU A 2 -11.36 1.81 -6.86
C GLU A 2 -11.72 0.45 -7.50
N ALA A 3 -10.99 0.05 -8.54
CA ALA A 3 -11.19 -1.26 -9.17
C ALA A 3 -10.69 -2.44 -8.32
N ASP A 4 -10.03 -2.16 -7.19
CA ASP A 4 -9.50 -3.14 -6.22
C ASP A 4 -8.54 -4.20 -6.82
N ASN A 5 -7.92 -3.86 -7.94
CA ASN A 5 -6.94 -4.73 -8.57
C ASN A 5 -5.56 -4.51 -7.96
N THR A 6 -4.83 -5.61 -7.76
CA THR A 6 -3.39 -5.56 -7.55
C THR A 6 -2.72 -4.85 -8.71
N SER A 7 -1.86 -3.87 -8.43
CA SER A 7 -1.18 -3.07 -9.46
C SER A 7 0.30 -2.89 -9.17
N ALA A 8 1.12 -2.83 -10.22
CA ALA A 8 2.56 -2.66 -10.12
C ALA A 8 3.00 -1.42 -10.92
N PHE A 9 3.55 -1.58 -12.12
CA PHE A 9 4.02 -0.44 -12.92
C PHE A 9 2.91 0.57 -13.22
N ASN A 10 3.13 1.82 -12.82
CA ASN A 10 2.28 2.96 -13.11
C ASN A 10 3.14 4.23 -13.16
N CYS A 11 3.30 4.81 -14.36
CA CYS A 11 4.12 5.99 -14.58
C CYS A 11 3.40 7.25 -14.06
N ARG A 12 3.65 7.59 -12.79
CA ARG A 12 3.07 8.76 -12.11
C ARG A 12 4.03 9.38 -11.10
N ALA A 13 3.81 10.65 -10.80
CA ALA A 13 4.42 11.29 -9.63
C ALA A 13 3.86 10.71 -8.32
N ILE A 14 4.63 10.85 -7.23
CA ILE A 14 4.12 10.60 -5.88
C ILE A 14 2.91 11.49 -5.58
N THR A 15 1.98 10.99 -4.78
CA THR A 15 0.77 11.73 -4.42
C THR A 15 1.14 13.05 -3.73
N GLY A 16 0.72 14.18 -4.30
CA GLY A 16 0.98 15.51 -3.74
C GLY A 16 2.41 16.06 -3.93
N GLY A 17 3.28 15.38 -4.69
CA GLY A 17 4.66 15.80 -4.92
C GLY A 17 5.07 15.85 -6.40
N THR A 18 6.33 16.21 -6.64
CA THR A 18 6.93 16.30 -8.00
C THR A 18 7.91 15.17 -8.30
N ALA A 19 8.28 14.36 -7.31
CA ALA A 19 9.13 13.19 -7.49
C ALA A 19 8.37 12.03 -8.13
N TRP A 20 9.07 11.15 -8.83
CA TRP A 20 8.50 9.92 -9.38
C TRP A 20 8.26 8.90 -8.27
N SER A 21 7.12 8.22 -8.35
CA SER A 21 6.80 7.09 -7.46
C SER A 21 7.65 5.87 -7.83
N GLU A 22 7.91 4.97 -6.86
CA GLU A 22 8.52 3.66 -7.13
C GLU A 22 7.72 2.82 -8.15
N HIS A 23 6.41 3.06 -8.28
CA HIS A 23 5.59 2.48 -9.35
C HIS A 23 6.05 2.89 -10.75
N ALA A 24 6.58 4.11 -10.91
CA ALA A 24 7.10 4.59 -12.19
C ALA A 24 8.41 3.90 -12.59
N TYR A 25 9.08 3.25 -11.64
CA TYR A 25 10.29 2.46 -11.86
C TYR A 25 10.04 0.95 -11.89
N GLY A 26 8.79 0.50 -11.71
CA GLY A 26 8.46 -0.93 -11.61
C GLY A 26 8.99 -1.57 -10.32
N ARG A 27 9.13 -0.78 -9.25
CA ARG A 27 9.72 -1.19 -7.96
C ARG A 27 8.72 -1.17 -6.82
N ALA A 28 7.44 -1.05 -7.14
CA ALA A 28 6.35 -1.06 -6.18
C ALA A 28 5.18 -1.92 -6.65
N ILE A 29 4.46 -2.48 -5.69
CA ILE A 29 3.24 -3.25 -5.87
C ILE A 29 2.23 -2.78 -4.80
N ASP A 30 1.02 -2.47 -5.24
CA ASP A 30 -0.14 -2.21 -4.38
C ASP A 30 -1.07 -3.43 -4.42
N LEU A 31 -1.37 -4.02 -3.26
CA LEU A 31 -2.19 -5.22 -3.10
C LEU A 31 -3.55 -4.91 -2.46
N ASN A 32 -4.63 -5.41 -3.08
CA ASN A 32 -6.03 -5.27 -2.64
C ASN A 32 -6.33 -3.89 -2.02
N PRO A 33 -6.28 -2.80 -2.83
CA PRO A 33 -6.41 -1.43 -2.35
C PRO A 33 -7.60 -1.15 -1.44
N VAL A 34 -8.73 -1.85 -1.63
CA VAL A 34 -9.92 -1.67 -0.78
C VAL A 34 -9.67 -2.25 0.62
N GLU A 35 -9.17 -3.47 0.73
CA GLU A 35 -8.83 -4.11 2.01
C GLU A 35 -7.61 -3.45 2.69
N ASN A 36 -6.73 -2.83 1.90
CA ASN A 36 -5.47 -2.25 2.37
C ASN A 36 -5.36 -0.77 1.95
N PRO A 37 -6.20 0.11 2.48
CA PRO A 37 -6.26 1.48 2.00
C PRO A 37 -5.03 2.32 2.32
N TYR A 38 -4.86 3.37 1.54
CA TYR A 38 -4.01 4.52 1.85
C TYR A 38 -4.74 5.45 2.84
N VAL A 39 -4.07 5.83 3.93
CA VAL A 39 -4.65 6.62 5.03
C VAL A 39 -3.76 7.81 5.39
N VAL A 40 -4.34 9.02 5.40
CA VAL A 40 -3.66 10.27 5.82
C VAL A 40 -4.64 11.15 6.57
N GLY A 41 -4.44 11.31 7.88
CA GLY A 41 -5.45 11.95 8.73
C GLY A 41 -6.80 11.22 8.58
N ASP A 42 -7.86 11.95 8.27
CA ASP A 42 -9.21 11.39 8.06
C ASP A 42 -9.48 10.95 6.60
N HIS A 43 -8.49 11.15 5.71
CA HIS A 43 -8.59 10.77 4.32
C HIS A 43 -8.22 9.30 4.15
N VAL A 44 -9.09 8.56 3.45
CA VAL A 44 -8.94 7.14 3.14
C VAL A 44 -9.14 6.97 1.64
N ALA A 45 -8.22 6.27 0.99
CA ALA A 45 -8.30 5.98 -0.44
C ALA A 45 -7.99 4.50 -0.70
N PRO A 46 -8.86 3.78 -1.44
CA PRO A 46 -10.17 4.21 -1.95
C PRO A 46 -11.19 4.41 -0.82
N GLU A 47 -12.27 5.16 -1.08
CA GLU A 47 -13.29 5.48 -0.05
C GLU A 47 -13.95 4.23 0.55
N ALA A 48 -14.15 3.19 -0.26
CA ALA A 48 -14.66 1.89 0.22
C ALA A 48 -13.74 1.25 1.27
N GLY A 49 -12.45 1.60 1.27
CA GLY A 49 -11.47 1.10 2.23
C GLY A 49 -11.68 1.60 3.66
N ARG A 50 -12.57 2.55 3.91
CA ARG A 50 -12.94 2.98 5.28
C ARG A 50 -13.37 1.81 6.16
N ALA A 51 -13.99 0.78 5.60
CA ALA A 51 -14.41 -0.42 6.32
C ALA A 51 -13.23 -1.24 6.89
N TYR A 52 -12.01 -1.01 6.41
CA TYR A 52 -10.82 -1.81 6.73
C TYR A 52 -9.75 -1.03 7.50
N VAL A 53 -10.02 0.23 7.89
CA VAL A 53 -9.07 1.07 8.65
C VAL A 53 -8.75 0.45 10.01
N ASP A 54 -9.75 -0.16 10.67
CA ASP A 54 -9.59 -0.84 11.96
C ASP A 54 -8.90 -2.22 11.84
N ARG A 55 -8.40 -2.57 10.64
CA ARG A 55 -7.66 -3.81 10.34
C ARG A 55 -8.39 -5.08 10.81
N PRO A 56 -9.65 -5.33 10.40
CA PRO A 56 -10.38 -6.52 10.81
C PRO A 56 -9.70 -7.80 10.31
N GLU A 57 -9.86 -8.89 11.06
CA GLU A 57 -9.38 -10.22 10.69
C GLU A 57 -10.27 -10.82 9.58
N LEU A 58 -10.05 -10.37 8.34
CA LEU A 58 -10.77 -10.79 7.14
C LEU A 58 -9.81 -11.16 6.01
N PRO A 59 -10.21 -12.03 5.07
CA PRO A 59 -9.38 -12.36 3.92
C PRO A 59 -8.94 -11.13 3.13
N GLY A 60 -7.66 -11.07 2.77
CA GLY A 60 -7.10 -9.99 1.94
C GLY A 60 -6.61 -8.77 2.70
N VAL A 61 -6.96 -8.62 3.98
CA VAL A 61 -6.40 -7.61 4.88
C VAL A 61 -5.00 -8.05 5.30
N ILE A 62 -4.02 -7.15 5.15
CA ILE A 62 -2.61 -7.42 5.46
C ILE A 62 -2.30 -6.95 6.89
N HIS A 63 -1.79 -7.85 7.72
CA HIS A 63 -1.37 -7.55 9.08
C HIS A 63 0.15 -7.65 9.21
N ASP A 64 0.69 -6.95 10.22
CA ASP A 64 2.11 -7.08 10.54
C ASP A 64 2.44 -8.54 10.91
N GLY A 65 3.55 -9.05 10.39
CA GLY A 65 3.95 -10.45 10.56
C GLY A 65 3.28 -11.46 9.60
N ASP A 66 2.36 -11.02 8.74
CA ASP A 66 1.77 -11.91 7.74
C ASP A 66 2.81 -12.49 6.78
N VAL A 67 2.44 -13.61 6.15
CA VAL A 67 3.29 -14.28 5.15
C VAL A 67 3.66 -13.34 4.00
N VAL A 68 2.76 -12.45 3.58
CA VAL A 68 3.02 -11.47 2.52
C VAL A 68 4.08 -10.46 2.95
N VAL A 69 3.95 -9.89 4.16
CA VAL A 69 4.90 -8.94 4.72
C VAL A 69 6.28 -9.58 4.87
N THR A 70 6.30 -10.81 5.42
CA THR A 70 7.54 -11.58 5.62
C THR A 70 8.21 -11.93 4.30
N ALA A 71 7.43 -12.31 3.27
CA ALA A 71 7.96 -12.67 1.96
C ALA A 71 8.58 -11.46 1.24
N PHE A 72 7.91 -10.30 1.26
CA PHE A 72 8.46 -9.07 0.71
C PHE A 72 9.72 -8.62 1.46
N ALA A 73 9.70 -8.68 2.79
CA ALA A 73 10.88 -8.36 3.61
C ALA A 73 12.08 -9.27 3.27
N ALA A 74 11.84 -10.58 3.10
CA ALA A 74 12.88 -11.52 2.68
C ALA A 74 13.47 -11.22 1.29
N ALA A 75 12.68 -10.61 0.40
CA ALA A 75 13.12 -10.12 -0.90
C ALA A 75 13.78 -8.73 -0.86
N GLY A 76 13.91 -8.11 0.32
CA GLY A 76 14.49 -6.78 0.51
C GLY A 76 13.53 -5.63 0.25
N TRP A 77 12.22 -5.89 0.25
CA TRP A 77 11.18 -4.88 0.09
C TRP A 77 10.66 -4.42 1.46
N THR A 78 10.05 -3.24 1.47
CA THR A 78 9.46 -2.63 2.66
C THR A 78 7.95 -2.49 2.48
N TRP A 79 7.22 -2.42 3.59
CA TRP A 79 5.77 -2.31 3.61
C TRP A 79 5.31 -0.94 4.13
N GLY A 80 4.44 -0.29 3.38
CA GLY A 80 3.86 1.02 3.70
C GLY A 80 2.93 1.04 4.91
N GLY A 81 2.45 -0.14 5.35
CA GLY A 81 1.67 -0.28 6.59
C GLY A 81 2.44 0.05 7.86
N THR A 82 3.77 0.15 7.79
CA THR A 82 4.64 0.52 8.94
C THR A 82 5.02 2.01 8.98
N TRP A 83 4.60 2.79 7.98
CA TRP A 83 4.90 4.23 7.92
C TRP A 83 4.07 5.03 8.93
N SER A 84 4.55 6.22 9.30
CA SER A 84 3.86 7.08 10.29
C SER A 84 2.80 8.00 9.67
N SER A 85 3.05 8.51 8.45
CA SER A 85 2.11 9.33 7.69
C SER A 85 2.70 9.59 6.29
N PRO A 86 1.97 9.29 5.20
CA PRO A 86 0.75 8.48 5.18
C PRO A 86 1.02 7.04 5.65
N VAL A 87 -0.03 6.34 6.09
CA VAL A 87 0.01 4.87 6.24
C VAL A 87 -0.54 4.28 4.95
N ASP A 88 0.26 3.48 4.24
CA ASP A 88 -0.12 2.96 2.92
C ASP A 88 -0.16 1.43 2.95
N TYR A 89 -1.27 0.85 3.41
CA TYR A 89 -1.35 -0.59 3.71
C TYR A 89 -1.21 -1.47 2.46
N GLN A 90 -1.64 -1.00 1.30
CA GLN A 90 -1.52 -1.73 0.04
C GLN A 90 -0.07 -1.81 -0.44
N HIS A 91 0.77 -0.87 -0.04
CA HIS A 91 2.00 -0.55 -0.75
C HIS A 91 3.20 -1.35 -0.26
N PHE A 92 3.88 -2.00 -1.20
CA PHE A 92 5.20 -2.59 -1.02
C PHE A 92 6.18 -2.00 -2.02
N SER A 93 7.36 -1.59 -1.57
CA SER A 93 8.40 -1.10 -2.47
C SER A 93 9.82 -1.35 -1.97
N VAL A 94 10.77 -1.36 -2.90
CA VAL A 94 12.19 -1.64 -2.63
C VAL A 94 12.83 -0.57 -1.75
N THR A 95 12.35 0.68 -1.80
CA THR A 95 12.96 1.82 -1.09
C THR A 95 12.08 2.40 0.01
N GLY A 96 10.81 1.98 0.10
CA GLY A 96 9.83 2.48 1.06
C GLY A 96 9.38 3.90 0.77
N ARG A 97 9.11 4.21 -0.50
CA ARG A 97 8.76 5.57 -0.97
C ARG A 97 7.72 5.58 -2.08
#